data_AF-A0A355V0M9-F1
#
_entry.id   AF-A0A355V0M9-F1
#
_cell.length_a   1.000
_cell.length_b   1.000
_cell.length_c   1.000
_cell.angle_alpha   90.00
_cell.angle_beta   90.00
_cell.angle_gamma   90.00
#
_symmetry.space_group_name_H-M   'P 1'
#
loop_
_entity.id
_entity.type
_entity.pdbx_description
1 polymer ?
#
loop_
_entity_poly.entity_id
_entity_poly.type
_entity_poly.pdbx_seq_one_letter_code
_entity_poly.pdbx_strand_id
1 'polypeptide(L)'
;MLMSFRKSIAAVTAAVMLSSAFMVPVLADEPIMYGDINHDGKIDVNDVSFLKDTLIKDEGIYDDFSDVNFDGMVNIYDLLLMKQYVMGKIDSFPDIPDPPMTSEATETSEPPQTSLEMTETSE
;
A
#
# COMPACT_ATOMS: atom_id res chain seq x y z
N MET A 1 -30.25 73.64 8.36
CA MET A 1 -30.80 73.55 6.98
C MET A 1 -29.69 73.08 6.07
N LEU A 2 -29.93 71.99 5.36
CA LEU A 2 -29.02 71.22 4.49
C LEU A 2 -28.56 72.02 3.25
N MET A 3 -27.31 71.79 2.80
CA MET A 3 -26.91 71.58 1.38
C MET A 3 -25.36 71.53 1.30
N SER A 4 -24.71 70.36 1.31
CA SER A 4 -24.47 69.39 0.23
C SER A 4 -23.25 69.68 -0.66
N PHE A 5 -22.24 68.81 -0.49
CA PHE A 5 -21.35 68.16 -1.47
C PHE A 5 -20.70 68.95 -2.62
N ARG A 6 -19.35 69.02 -2.59
CA ARG A 6 -18.53 69.14 -3.79
C ARG A 6 -17.46 68.05 -3.79
N LYS A 7 -17.40 67.36 -4.93
CA LYS A 7 -16.63 66.14 -5.25
C LYS A 7 -15.12 66.34 -5.10
N SER A 8 -14.41 65.35 -4.55
CA SER A 8 -12.98 65.14 -4.80
C SER A 8 -12.67 63.65 -4.69
N ILE A 9 -12.65 62.98 -5.85
CA ILE A 9 -12.16 61.61 -5.99
C ILE A 9 -10.64 61.71 -5.91
N ALA A 10 -10.07 61.42 -4.74
CA ALA A 10 -8.64 61.18 -4.62
C ALA A 10 -8.40 59.71 -4.95
N ALA A 11 -7.96 59.46 -6.18
CA ALA A 11 -7.42 58.17 -6.57
C ALA A 11 -6.14 57.90 -5.74
N VAL A 12 -6.24 57.03 -4.74
CA VAL A 12 -5.06 56.50 -4.05
C VAL A 12 -4.66 55.21 -4.76
N THR A 13 -3.86 55.34 -5.81
CA THR A 13 -3.04 54.24 -6.31
C THR A 13 -1.84 54.11 -5.38
N ALA A 14 -1.94 53.28 -4.35
CA ALA A 14 -0.77 52.78 -3.63
C ALA A 14 -0.50 51.36 -4.13
N ALA A 15 0.72 51.18 -4.64
CA ALA A 15 1.19 50.05 -5.39
C ALA A 15 1.11 48.71 -4.62
N VAL A 16 0.91 47.66 -5.41
CA VAL A 16 0.92 46.23 -5.08
C VAL A 16 2.16 45.84 -4.27
N MET A 17 1.95 45.26 -3.09
CA MET A 17 2.75 44.12 -2.61
C MET A 17 1.82 43.13 -1.90
N LEU A 18 0.90 42.52 -2.66
CA LEU A 18 0.27 41.27 -2.24
C LEU A 18 1.29 40.16 -2.50
N SER A 19 2.21 39.95 -1.57
CA SER A 19 3.02 38.73 -1.56
C SER A 19 2.08 37.59 -1.14
N SER A 20 1.30 37.06 -2.08
CA SER A 20 0.74 35.72 -1.87
C SER A 20 1.94 34.80 -1.86
N ALA A 21 2.38 34.40 -0.66
CA ALA A 21 3.27 33.27 -0.53
C ALA A 21 2.50 32.08 -1.14
N PHE A 22 2.78 31.79 -2.40
CA PHE A 22 2.43 30.52 -3.00
C PHE A 22 3.29 29.51 -2.26
N MET A 23 2.74 28.99 -1.16
CA MET A 23 3.30 27.87 -0.44
C MET A 23 3.27 26.73 -1.44
N VAL A 24 4.40 26.45 -2.08
CA VAL A 24 4.55 25.22 -2.86
C VAL A 24 4.34 24.12 -1.84
N PRO A 25 3.30 23.27 -1.96
CA PRO A 25 3.25 22.08 -1.12
C PRO A 25 4.53 21.32 -1.46
N VAL A 26 5.44 21.25 -0.49
CA VAL A 26 6.53 20.29 -0.55
C VAL A 26 5.81 18.96 -0.65
N LEU A 27 5.91 18.33 -1.81
CA LEU A 27 5.55 16.93 -1.98
C LEU A 27 6.58 16.17 -1.16
N ALA A 28 6.34 16.08 0.16
CA ALA A 28 7.02 15.13 0.99
C ALA A 28 6.56 13.76 0.46
N ASP A 29 7.51 12.98 -0.02
CA ASP A 29 7.29 11.57 -0.27
C ASP A 29 6.95 10.97 1.10
N GLU A 30 5.67 10.72 1.37
CA GLU A 30 5.27 10.13 2.63
C GLU A 30 5.90 8.73 2.69
N PRO A 31 6.60 8.40 3.78
CA PRO A 31 7.24 7.10 3.88
C PRO A 31 6.18 6.01 3.72
N ILE A 32 6.41 5.08 2.79
CA ILE A 32 5.55 3.93 2.55
C ILE A 32 5.38 3.17 3.87
N MET A 33 4.14 3.09 4.36
CA MET A 33 3.79 2.43 5.62
C MET A 33 3.11 1.09 5.32
N TYR A 34 3.88 0.02 5.14
CA TYR A 34 3.32 -1.32 4.95
C TYR A 34 2.38 -1.69 6.11
N GLY A 35 1.19 -2.17 5.77
CA GLY A 35 0.10 -2.42 6.71
C GLY A 35 -0.94 -1.29 6.85
N ASP A 36 -0.67 -0.07 6.34
CA ASP A 36 -1.68 1.00 6.24
C ASP A 36 -2.48 0.82 4.92
N ILE A 37 -3.48 -0.05 4.98
CA ILE A 37 -4.21 -0.55 3.81
C ILE A 37 -5.33 0.41 3.41
N ASN A 38 -5.85 1.20 4.36
CA ASN A 38 -6.87 2.22 4.09
C ASN A 38 -6.28 3.63 3.87
N HIS A 39 -4.96 3.79 3.96
CA HIS A 39 -4.20 5.04 3.81
C HIS A 39 -4.64 6.15 4.77
N ASP A 40 -4.94 5.81 6.02
CA ASP A 40 -5.31 6.78 7.05
C ASP A 40 -4.13 7.24 7.92
N GLY A 41 -2.93 6.74 7.62
CA GLY A 41 -1.67 7.07 8.29
C GLY A 41 -1.45 6.27 9.57
N LYS A 42 -2.20 5.18 9.78
CA LYS A 42 -2.09 4.30 10.95
C LYS A 42 -2.20 2.85 10.51
N ILE A 43 -1.64 1.97 11.35
CA ILE A 43 -1.82 0.53 11.22
C ILE A 43 -2.68 0.07 12.39
N ASP A 44 -3.99 -0.12 12.14
CA ASP A 44 -4.95 -0.50 13.17
C ASP A 44 -5.99 -1.55 12.73
N VAL A 45 -7.06 -1.70 13.51
CA VAL A 45 -8.10 -2.71 13.27
C VAL A 45 -8.91 -2.46 11.99
N ASN A 46 -8.91 -1.23 11.48
CA ASN A 46 -9.58 -0.87 10.23
C ASN A 46 -8.84 -1.52 9.06
N ASP A 47 -7.51 -1.50 9.03
CA ASP A 47 -6.71 -2.17 7.99
C ASP A 47 -6.95 -3.67 7.95
N VAL A 48 -7.01 -4.30 9.13
CA VAL A 48 -7.37 -5.73 9.27
C VAL A 48 -8.75 -6.01 8.65
N SER A 49 -9.70 -5.09 8.87
CA SER A 49 -11.07 -5.24 8.36
C SER A 49 -11.13 -5.05 6.84
N PHE A 50 -10.41 -4.05 6.32
CA PHE A 50 -10.26 -3.81 4.88
C PHE A 50 -9.64 -5.02 4.18
N LEU A 51 -8.49 -5.50 4.66
CA LEU A 51 -7.81 -6.66 4.09
C LEU A 51 -8.71 -7.90 4.07
N LYS A 52 -9.40 -8.18 5.18
CA LYS A 52 -10.34 -9.31 5.27
C LYS A 52 -11.47 -9.19 4.24
N ASP A 53 -12.04 -8.00 4.08
CA ASP A 53 -13.12 -7.78 3.11
C ASP A 53 -12.61 -7.91 1.66
N THR A 54 -11.41 -7.42 1.35
CA THR A 54 -10.77 -7.58 0.03
C THR A 54 -10.51 -9.05 -0.30
N LEU A 55 -9.99 -9.82 0.65
CA LEU A 55 -9.75 -11.27 0.48
C LEU A 55 -11.05 -12.07 0.27
N ILE A 56 -12.16 -11.64 0.86
CA ILE A 56 -13.46 -12.31 0.70
C ILE A 56 -14.10 -11.98 -0.65
N LYS A 57 -14.01 -10.73 -1.08
CA LYS A 57 -14.63 -10.26 -2.32
C LYS A 57 -13.85 -10.68 -3.57
N ASP A 58 -12.60 -11.11 -3.40
CA ASP A 58 -11.71 -11.54 -4.48
C ASP A 58 -11.65 -10.50 -5.61
N GLU A 59 -11.54 -9.22 -5.23
CA GLU A 59 -11.51 -8.12 -6.20
C GLU A 59 -10.19 -8.10 -6.98
N GLY A 60 -9.18 -8.88 -6.57
CA GLY A 60 -7.87 -9.00 -7.23
C GLY A 60 -7.05 -7.70 -7.28
N ILE A 61 -7.56 -6.63 -6.66
CA ILE A 61 -6.91 -5.34 -6.54
C ILE A 61 -6.37 -5.27 -5.12
N TYR A 62 -5.09 -5.57 -5.00
CA TYR A 62 -4.34 -5.42 -3.77
C TYR A 62 -3.31 -4.31 -3.96
N ASP A 63 -3.15 -3.48 -2.94
CA ASP A 63 -2.08 -2.50 -2.91
C ASP A 63 -0.83 -3.12 -2.29
N ASP A 64 0.35 -2.60 -2.61
CA ASP A 64 1.65 -3.05 -2.13
C ASP A 64 1.72 -3.04 -0.59
N PHE A 65 0.95 -2.18 0.07
CA PHE A 65 0.86 -2.12 1.54
C PHE A 65 0.18 -3.34 2.17
N SER A 66 -0.51 -4.17 1.38
CA SER A 66 -1.24 -5.34 1.87
C SER A 66 -0.40 -6.62 1.94
N ASP A 67 0.71 -6.69 1.20
CA ASP A 67 1.70 -7.78 1.23
C ASP A 67 2.72 -7.47 2.33
N VAL A 68 2.36 -7.78 3.57
CA VAL A 68 3.17 -7.41 4.75
C VAL A 68 4.25 -8.43 5.07
N ASN A 69 4.22 -9.61 4.45
CA ASN A 69 5.30 -10.60 4.55
C ASN A 69 6.25 -10.61 3.34
N PHE A 70 5.96 -9.80 2.32
CA PHE A 70 6.76 -9.63 1.11
C PHE A 70 6.95 -10.95 0.33
N ASP A 71 5.95 -11.82 0.35
CA ASP A 71 5.98 -13.09 -0.39
C ASP A 71 5.43 -12.97 -1.83
N GLY A 72 4.96 -11.78 -2.21
CA GLY A 72 4.41 -11.47 -3.52
C GLY A 72 2.93 -11.84 -3.67
N MET A 73 2.27 -12.32 -2.60
CA MET A 73 0.87 -12.74 -2.63
C MET A 73 0.11 -12.18 -1.44
N VAL A 74 -0.88 -11.33 -1.69
CA VAL A 74 -1.77 -10.85 -0.63
C VAL A 74 -2.80 -11.93 -0.28
N ASN A 75 -2.66 -12.52 0.90
CA ASN A 75 -3.46 -13.68 1.30
C ASN A 75 -3.72 -13.75 2.82
N ILE A 76 -4.13 -14.92 3.32
CA ILE A 76 -4.47 -15.12 4.74
C ILE A 76 -3.26 -14.98 5.68
N TYR A 77 -2.04 -15.18 5.18
CA TYR A 77 -0.81 -15.02 5.96
C TYR A 77 -0.57 -13.56 6.33
N ASP A 78 -0.81 -12.61 5.40
CA ASP A 78 -0.80 -11.17 5.68
C ASP A 78 -1.81 -10.79 6.74
N LEU A 79 -3.05 -11.29 6.59
CA LEU A 79 -4.12 -11.03 7.55
C LEU A 79 -3.79 -11.55 8.96
N LEU A 80 -3.06 -12.66 9.06
CA LEU A 80 -2.60 -13.18 10.35
C LEU A 80 -1.53 -12.29 10.98
N LEU A 81 -0.57 -11.80 10.20
CA LEU A 81 0.47 -10.88 10.68
C LEU A 81 -0.13 -9.54 11.12
N MET A 82 -1.02 -8.97 10.31
CA MET A 82 -1.77 -7.75 10.64
C MET A 82 -2.49 -7.88 12.00
N LYS A 83 -3.18 -9.00 12.24
CA LYS A 83 -3.83 -9.26 13.53
C LYS A 83 -2.82 -9.36 14.67
N GLN A 84 -1.69 -10.05 14.47
CA GLN A 84 -0.65 -10.15 15.50
C GLN A 84 -0.07 -8.79 15.84
N TYR A 85 0.18 -7.94 14.84
CA TYR A 85 0.70 -6.59 15.02
C TYR A 85 -0.26 -5.70 15.80
N VAL A 86 -1.53 -5.62 15.38
CA VAL A 86 -2.56 -4.81 16.07
C VAL A 86 -2.83 -5.31 17.49
N MET A 87 -2.64 -6.60 17.75
CA MET A 87 -2.73 -7.19 19.11
C MET A 87 -1.46 -7.00 19.95
N GLY A 88 -0.40 -6.40 19.42
CA GLY A 88 0.89 -6.22 20.10
C GLY A 88 1.64 -7.54 20.36
N LYS A 89 1.40 -8.58 19.55
CA LYS A 89 2.13 -9.85 19.63
C LYS A 89 3.46 -9.81 18.89
N ILE A 90 3.54 -8.95 17.88
CA ILE A 90 4.75 -8.62 17.13
C ILE A 90 4.86 -7.10 17.08
N ASP A 91 6.09 -6.58 17.12
CA ASP A 91 6.36 -5.14 17.09
C ASP A 91 6.64 -4.62 15.67
N SER A 92 6.87 -5.53 14.71
CA SER A 92 7.13 -5.23 13.31
C SER A 92 6.77 -6.42 12.42
N PHE A 93 6.55 -6.16 11.13
CA PHE A 93 6.44 -7.21 10.12
C PHE A 93 7.80 -7.84 9.82
N PRO A 94 7.83 -9.05 9.23
CA PRO A 94 9.06 -9.65 8.74
C PRO A 94 9.77 -8.75 7.74
N ASP A 95 11.10 -8.72 7.79
CA ASP A 95 11.88 -8.03 6.77
C ASP A 95 11.72 -8.75 5.42
N ILE A 96 11.82 -7.97 4.33
CA ILE A 96 11.94 -8.52 2.99
C ILE A 96 13.09 -9.53 3.01
N PRO A 97 12.86 -10.81 2.69
CA PRO A 97 13.95 -11.78 2.64
C PRO A 97 15.00 -11.26 1.66
N ASP A 98 16.27 -11.27 2.07
CA ASP A 98 17.37 -10.94 1.17
C ASP A 98 17.15 -11.70 -0.15
N PRO A 99 17.18 -11.02 -1.32
CA PRO A 99 17.03 -11.72 -2.58
C PRO A 99 18.02 -12.88 -2.56
N PRO A 100 17.61 -14.11 -2.95
CA PRO A 100 18.51 -15.24 -2.89
C PRO A 100 19.75 -14.86 -3.69
N MET A 101 20.86 -14.62 -2.99
CA MET A 101 22.14 -14.42 -3.62
C MET A 101 22.31 -15.63 -4.53
N THR A 102 22.40 -15.36 -5.82
CA THR A 102 22.41 -16.37 -6.87
C THR A 102 23.62 -17.27 -6.66
N SER A 103 23.44 -18.37 -5.95
CA SER A 103 24.44 -19.39 -5.73
C SER A 103 23.81 -20.74 -6.05
N GLU A 104 24.24 -21.24 -7.21
CA GLU A 104 24.22 -22.65 -7.62
C GLU A 104 22.93 -23.20 -8.23
N ALA A 105 22.92 -23.15 -9.57
CA ALA A 105 22.38 -24.25 -10.35
C ALA A 105 23.03 -25.56 -9.88
N THR A 106 22.23 -26.47 -9.33
CA THR A 106 22.60 -27.89 -9.24
C THR A 106 21.40 -28.73 -9.64
N GLU A 107 21.50 -29.23 -10.87
CA GLU A 107 20.97 -30.48 -11.43
C GLU A 107 19.60 -31.00 -10.95
N THR A 108 18.67 -30.97 -11.91
CA THR A 108 17.76 -32.08 -12.29
C THR A 108 17.98 -33.38 -11.51
N SER A 109 17.03 -33.69 -10.61
CA SER A 109 16.63 -35.08 -10.41
C SER A 109 15.24 -35.28 -11.03
N GLU A 110 15.21 -36.20 -11.98
CA GLU A 110 14.08 -36.65 -12.78
C GLU A 110 12.95 -37.22 -11.90
N PRO A 111 11.66 -36.96 -12.16
CA PRO A 111 10.58 -37.61 -11.43
C PRO A 111 10.54 -39.11 -11.80
N PRO A 112 10.20 -40.01 -10.85
CA PRO A 112 10.11 -41.43 -11.15
C PRO A 112 8.98 -41.66 -12.16
N GLN A 113 9.30 -42.23 -13.33
CA GLN A 113 8.29 -42.68 -14.27
C GLN A 113 7.57 -43.90 -13.69
N THR A 114 6.33 -43.70 -13.25
CA THR A 114 5.37 -44.78 -12.97
C THR A 114 4.95 -45.42 -14.29
N SER A 115 5.57 -46.55 -14.63
CA SER A 115 5.15 -47.41 -15.73
C SER A 115 3.83 -48.08 -15.38
N LEU A 116 2.76 -47.71 -16.08
CA LEU A 116 1.48 -48.42 -16.05
C LEU A 116 1.57 -49.65 -16.97
N GLU A 117 1.66 -50.84 -16.40
CA GLU A 117 1.56 -52.11 -17.13
C GLU A 117 0.08 -52.38 -17.48
N MET A 118 -0.28 -52.17 -18.74
CA MET A 118 -1.52 -52.72 -19.32
C MET A 118 -1.24 -54.17 -19.73
N THR A 119 -1.72 -55.14 -18.94
CA THR A 119 -1.83 -56.53 -19.40
C THR A 119 -3.05 -56.67 -20.30
N GLU A 120 -2.80 -56.80 -21.60
CA GLU A 120 -3.75 -57.20 -22.62
C GLU A 120 -3.97 -58.73 -22.50
N THR A 121 -5.14 -59.16 -22.02
CA THR A 121 -5.54 -60.58 -22.05
C THR A 121 -6.37 -60.81 -23.29
N SER A 122 -5.79 -61.51 -24.27
CA SER A 122 -6.49 -62.09 -25.40
C SER A 122 -6.98 -63.49 -25.03
N GLU A 123 -8.29 -63.73 -25.10
CA GLU A 123 -8.93 -65.00 -25.50
C GLU A 123 -10.29 -64.71 -26.16
#